data_AF-A0A918KR19-F1
#
_entry.id   AF-A0A918KR19-F1
#
_cell.length_a   1.000
_cell.length_b   1.000
_cell.length_c   1.000
_cell.angle_alpha   90.00
_cell.angle_beta   90.00
_cell.angle_gamma   90.00
#
_symmetry.space_group_name_H-M   'P 1'
#
loop_
_entity.id
_entity.type
_entity.pdbx_description
1 polymer ?
#
loop_
_entity_poly.entity_id
_entity_poly.type
_entity_poly.pdbx_seq_one_letter_code
_entity_poly.pdbx_strand_id
1 'polypeptide(L)'
;MQTLLIWKASRPGSGRHLRSVRPARALPAEPVDGEPEELLEAIQSAALLGCRGVGSFSSSLAQDDRPLLQTPDALTEAGRRAWTRKRVREQAEIRAAAVGPGCAQHRPTRKHAPAEGLLAPSRSKWRGGGRPWHGPGAKPSTLPLARLRTLVVRAPEGATTGHATEWFRKCDRGRGRMVGGPVGADGFAERRMSPPPGPRTRMTDPASPTSSPTPGAAEPLRHQVLAAIAQHRLATTAQLRRMLRPQGSRQLLSRALNTLRSEDLVDFTVLPDTHRSRTRAWYLTQEGSRLTRGLPVLRGRPPYPITSRTAASLKTPHTLAVVQAHLAFAADARRLGHEHGPWDWTPEVSHSIGEGERLTADALMYYTVVETERRRKLRAFVEVDRTTMSSERLAVKLIGYARLFQYEVQPVGRRKPASTGPVWLRWYPVFPRVLFVLTGASRARLDHRIRDLQAMVAQHPLVAALAREVRLAAAVLEDIENHDPATPPWVPLTGGEPRTWTDL
;
A
#
# COMPACT_ATOMS: atom_id res chain seq x y z
N MET A 1 17.22 21.06 12.51
CA MET A 1 16.42 21.82 11.51
C MET A 1 17.34 22.49 10.47
N GLN A 2 18.48 23.04 10.91
CA GLN A 2 19.54 23.51 10.02
C GLN A 2 19.91 22.50 8.93
N THR A 3 20.07 21.20 9.22
CA THR A 3 20.39 20.20 8.18
C THR A 3 19.33 20.09 7.07
N LEU A 4 18.04 20.25 7.39
CA LEU A 4 16.94 20.18 6.41
C LEU A 4 16.88 21.47 5.57
N LEU A 5 17.06 22.62 6.21
CA LEU A 5 17.14 23.92 5.53
C LEU A 5 18.42 24.05 4.71
N ILE A 6 19.55 23.56 5.21
CA ILE A 6 20.85 23.50 4.53
C ILE A 6 20.74 22.56 3.33
N TRP A 7 20.20 21.35 3.49
CA TRP A 7 19.97 20.43 2.37
C TRP A 7 19.02 21.00 1.32
N LYS A 8 17.96 21.72 1.75
CA LYS A 8 17.04 22.44 0.85
C LYS A 8 17.77 23.56 0.09
N ALA A 9 18.70 24.26 0.73
CA ALA A 9 19.51 25.31 0.13
C ALA A 9 20.62 24.77 -0.78
N SER A 10 21.19 23.61 -0.47
CA SER A 10 22.37 23.03 -1.13
C SER A 10 22.05 21.94 -2.18
N ARG A 11 20.79 21.85 -2.63
CA ARG A 11 20.35 20.79 -3.54
C ARG A 11 20.98 20.95 -4.94
N PRO A 12 21.74 19.96 -5.44
CA PRO A 12 22.19 19.94 -6.84
C PRO A 12 20.98 19.88 -7.77
N GLY A 13 20.86 20.84 -8.69
CA GLY A 13 19.68 21.02 -9.56
C GLY A 13 18.68 22.09 -9.09
N SER A 14 19.01 22.91 -8.08
CA SER A 14 18.28 24.15 -7.78
C SER A 14 18.58 25.29 -8.76
N GLY A 15 19.50 25.08 -9.70
CA GLY A 15 19.62 25.93 -10.87
C GLY A 15 18.24 26.05 -11.49
N ARG A 16 17.72 27.29 -11.54
CA ARG A 16 16.49 27.61 -12.27
C ARG A 16 16.62 26.93 -13.62
N HIS A 17 15.94 25.80 -13.81
CA HIS A 17 15.46 25.47 -15.12
C HIS A 17 14.64 26.70 -15.50
N LEU A 18 15.23 27.55 -16.35
CA LEU A 18 14.48 28.32 -17.33
C LEU A 18 13.65 27.27 -18.07
N ARG A 19 12.56 26.85 -17.43
CA ARG A 19 11.48 26.17 -18.09
C ARG A 19 11.16 27.13 -19.21
N SER A 20 11.31 26.66 -20.45
CA SER A 20 10.41 27.10 -21.50
C SER A 20 9.01 26.84 -20.94
N VAL A 21 8.45 27.82 -20.24
CA VAL A 21 7.04 27.85 -19.86
C VAL A 21 6.36 28.03 -21.20
N ARG A 22 6.16 26.92 -21.91
CA ARG A 22 5.17 26.89 -22.96
C ARG A 22 3.87 27.11 -22.20
N PRO A 23 3.21 28.27 -22.34
CA PRO A 23 1.98 28.53 -21.63
C PRO A 23 1.05 27.36 -21.94
N ALA A 24 0.43 26.78 -20.91
CA ALA A 24 -0.61 25.78 -21.14
C ALA A 24 -1.63 26.43 -22.07
N ARG A 25 -1.93 25.77 -23.20
CA ARG A 25 -2.95 26.24 -24.14
C ARG A 25 -4.21 26.50 -23.33
N ALA A 26 -4.68 27.74 -23.35
CA ALA A 26 -5.88 28.12 -22.62
C ALA A 26 -7.02 27.18 -23.04
N LEU A 27 -7.77 26.69 -22.05
CA LEU A 27 -8.97 25.91 -22.34
C LEU A 27 -9.97 26.83 -23.07
N PRO A 28 -10.70 26.32 -24.07
CA PRO A 28 -11.80 27.08 -24.66
C PRO A 28 -12.81 27.44 -23.57
N ALA A 29 -13.44 28.61 -23.71
CA ALA A 29 -14.56 28.98 -22.86
C ALA A 29 -15.74 28.07 -23.22
N GLU A 30 -16.08 27.14 -22.33
CA GLU A 30 -17.29 26.34 -22.48
C GLU A 30 -18.49 27.13 -21.94
N PRO A 31 -19.58 27.27 -22.70
CA PRO A 31 -20.81 27.89 -22.22
C PRO A 31 -21.26 27.21 -20.93
N VAL A 32 -21.64 27.99 -19.92
CA VAL A 32 -22.19 27.42 -18.69
C VAL A 32 -23.50 26.71 -18.99
N ASP A 33 -24.29 27.24 -19.93
CA ASP A 33 -25.61 26.76 -20.33
C ASP A 33 -25.52 25.95 -21.63
N GLY A 34 -25.50 24.62 -21.49
CA GLY A 34 -25.70 23.67 -22.58
C GLY A 34 -26.61 22.53 -22.15
N GLU A 35 -27.01 21.69 -23.10
CA GLU A 35 -27.94 20.58 -22.90
C GLU A 35 -27.42 19.60 -21.83
N PRO A 36 -28.24 19.20 -20.83
CA PRO A 36 -27.77 18.36 -19.72
C PRO A 36 -27.17 17.02 -20.14
N GLU A 37 -27.71 16.43 -21.20
CA GLU A 37 -27.31 15.12 -21.74
C GLU A 37 -26.21 15.22 -22.80
N GLU A 38 -25.70 16.43 -23.08
CA GLU A 38 -24.56 16.62 -23.97
C GLU A 38 -23.32 15.92 -23.42
N LEU A 39 -22.68 15.11 -24.27
CA LEU A 39 -21.43 14.42 -23.95
C LEU A 39 -20.24 15.36 -24.13
N LEU A 40 -19.54 15.61 -23.04
CA LEU A 40 -18.37 16.48 -22.98
C LEU A 40 -17.08 15.66 -22.97
N GLU A 41 -16.15 15.98 -23.86
CA GLU A 41 -14.79 15.45 -23.82
C GLU A 41 -13.99 16.06 -22.65
N ALA A 42 -12.84 15.45 -22.34
CA ALA A 42 -11.98 15.87 -21.23
C ALA A 42 -11.56 17.36 -21.26
N ILE A 43 -11.46 17.99 -22.43
CA ILE A 43 -11.17 19.44 -22.56
C ILE A 43 -12.32 20.27 -21.99
N GLN A 44 -13.55 19.93 -22.37
CA GLN A 44 -14.76 20.66 -22.01
C GLN A 44 -15.10 20.44 -20.53
N SER A 45 -15.01 19.18 -20.07
CA SER A 45 -15.16 18.86 -18.65
C SER A 45 -14.10 19.55 -17.78
N ALA A 46 -12.86 19.68 -18.28
CA ALA A 46 -11.81 20.43 -17.59
C ALA A 46 -12.15 21.92 -17.47
N ALA A 47 -12.70 22.52 -18.52
CA ALA A 47 -13.11 23.93 -18.54
C ALA A 47 -14.24 24.19 -17.53
N LEU A 48 -15.32 23.41 -17.58
CA LEU A 48 -16.47 23.54 -16.65
C LEU A 48 -16.07 23.37 -15.18
N LEU A 49 -15.09 22.51 -14.88
CA LEU A 49 -14.62 22.27 -13.51
C LEU A 49 -13.53 23.27 -13.05
N GLY A 50 -13.22 24.30 -13.86
CA GLY A 50 -12.20 25.29 -13.56
C GLY A 50 -10.80 24.69 -13.43
N CYS A 51 -10.47 23.67 -14.22
CA CYS A 51 -9.14 23.06 -14.23
C CYS A 51 -8.17 23.94 -15.02
N ARG A 52 -6.87 23.87 -14.71
CA ARG A 52 -5.85 24.59 -15.50
C ARG A 52 -5.63 24.03 -16.91
N GLY A 53 -6.15 22.84 -17.19
CA GLY A 53 -5.94 22.11 -18.45
C GLY A 53 -6.31 20.64 -18.30
N VAL A 54 -6.31 19.90 -19.41
CA VAL A 54 -6.65 18.46 -19.42
C VAL A 54 -5.75 17.63 -18.52
N GLY A 55 -4.45 17.93 -18.45
CA GLY A 55 -3.53 17.21 -17.56
C GLY A 55 -3.91 17.36 -16.07
N SER A 56 -4.41 18.54 -15.67
CA SER A 56 -4.92 18.74 -14.31
C SER A 56 -6.22 17.97 -14.07
N PHE A 57 -7.09 17.87 -15.08
CA PHE A 57 -8.32 17.10 -15.03
C PHE A 57 -8.03 15.59 -14.89
N SER A 58 -7.17 15.03 -15.75
CA SER A 58 -6.79 13.61 -15.71
C SER A 58 -6.06 13.24 -14.42
N SER A 59 -5.21 14.14 -13.90
CA SER A 59 -4.57 13.92 -12.60
C SER A 59 -5.59 13.86 -11.46
N SER A 60 -6.63 14.71 -11.48
CA SER A 60 -7.70 14.65 -10.48
C SER A 60 -8.55 13.39 -10.60
N LEU A 61 -8.82 12.89 -11.82
CA LEU A 61 -9.49 11.61 -12.01
C LEU A 61 -8.67 10.45 -11.43
N ALA A 62 -7.36 10.42 -11.71
CA ALA A 62 -6.47 9.37 -11.22
C ALA A 62 -6.24 9.40 -9.70
N GLN A 63 -6.55 10.53 -9.04
CA GLN A 63 -6.43 10.71 -7.59
C GLN A 63 -7.72 10.41 -6.84
N ASP A 64 -8.79 9.99 -7.53
CA ASP A 64 -10.13 9.79 -6.98
C ASP A 64 -10.76 11.06 -6.38
N ASP A 65 -10.28 12.24 -6.76
CA ASP A 65 -10.79 13.53 -6.29
C ASP A 65 -12.12 13.92 -6.98
N ARG A 66 -12.61 13.08 -7.90
CA ARG A 66 -13.84 13.29 -8.71
C ARG A 66 -14.63 11.99 -8.83
N PRO A 67 -15.25 11.54 -7.73
CA PRO A 67 -15.88 10.22 -7.68
C PRO A 67 -16.96 10.04 -8.73
N LEU A 68 -17.70 11.10 -9.10
CA LEU A 68 -18.74 11.00 -10.12
C LEU A 68 -18.19 10.84 -11.54
N LEU A 69 -16.92 11.18 -11.80
CA LEU A 69 -16.35 11.19 -13.15
C LEU A 69 -15.33 10.06 -13.39
N GLN A 70 -15.19 9.11 -12.46
CA GLN A 70 -14.26 7.98 -12.62
C GLN A 70 -14.59 7.12 -13.84
N THR A 71 -15.89 6.88 -14.05
CA THR A 71 -16.39 6.12 -15.20
C THR A 71 -16.94 7.10 -16.24
N PRO A 72 -16.50 7.02 -17.51
CA PRO A 72 -17.11 7.80 -18.58
C PRO A 72 -18.54 7.33 -18.85
N ASP A 73 -19.39 8.26 -19.27
CA ASP A 73 -20.77 7.93 -19.68
C ASP A 73 -20.81 7.34 -21.09
N ALA A 74 -19.84 7.72 -21.94
CA ALA A 74 -19.67 7.17 -23.28
C ALA A 74 -18.21 7.29 -23.76
N LEU A 75 -17.93 6.62 -24.87
CA LEU A 75 -16.73 6.84 -25.67
C LEU A 75 -17.13 7.56 -26.96
N THR A 76 -16.38 8.60 -27.35
CA THR A 76 -16.57 9.26 -28.64
C THR A 76 -16.12 8.35 -29.79
N GLU A 77 -16.45 8.70 -31.04
CA GLU A 77 -16.01 7.94 -32.22
C GLU A 77 -14.48 7.77 -32.29
N ALA A 78 -13.72 8.73 -31.74
CA ALA A 78 -12.27 8.66 -31.63
C ALA A 78 -11.77 7.82 -30.42
N GLY A 79 -12.66 7.08 -29.75
CA GLY A 79 -12.36 6.27 -28.57
C GLY A 79 -12.04 7.09 -27.30
N ARG A 80 -12.37 8.39 -27.28
CA ARG A 80 -12.08 9.25 -26.13
C ARG A 80 -13.20 9.18 -25.11
N ARG A 81 -12.82 9.29 -23.84
CA ARG A 81 -13.78 9.32 -22.72
C ARG A 81 -14.60 10.60 -22.76
N ALA A 82 -15.91 10.47 -22.62
CA ALA A 82 -16.85 11.58 -22.50
C ALA A 82 -17.79 11.41 -21.30
N TRP A 83 -18.29 12.53 -20.79
CA TRP A 83 -19.20 12.61 -19.64
C TRP A 83 -20.35 13.57 -19.93
N THR A 84 -21.54 13.23 -19.48
CA THR A 84 -22.72 14.10 -19.55
C THR A 84 -22.47 15.41 -18.80
N ARG A 85 -22.87 16.53 -19.41
CA ARG A 85 -22.76 17.87 -18.83
C ARG A 85 -23.40 17.93 -17.44
N LYS A 86 -24.56 17.29 -17.26
CA LYS A 86 -25.25 17.15 -15.97
C LYS A 86 -24.33 16.60 -14.88
N ARG A 87 -23.63 15.49 -15.14
CA ARG A 87 -22.74 14.84 -14.18
C ARG A 87 -21.49 15.68 -13.89
N VAL A 88 -20.97 16.38 -14.90
CA VAL A 88 -19.87 17.33 -14.73
C VAL A 88 -20.28 18.51 -13.82
N ARG A 89 -21.50 19.05 -13.99
CA ARG A 89 -22.04 20.12 -13.13
C ARG A 89 -22.29 19.63 -11.70
N GLU A 90 -22.89 18.47 -11.51
CA GLU A 90 -23.10 17.87 -10.19
C GLU A 90 -21.76 17.71 -9.43
N GLN A 91 -20.72 17.24 -10.14
CA GLN A 91 -19.38 17.16 -9.56
C GLN A 91 -18.80 18.53 -9.21
N ALA A 92 -19.11 19.58 -9.96
CA ALA A 92 -18.72 20.96 -9.69
C ALA A 92 -19.41 21.50 -8.42
N GLU A 93 -20.71 21.22 -8.27
CA GLU A 93 -21.52 21.60 -7.10
C GLU A 93 -21.01 20.93 -5.82
N ILE A 94 -20.71 19.63 -5.86
CA ILE A 94 -20.08 18.91 -4.75
C ILE A 94 -18.77 19.59 -4.32
N ARG A 95 -17.97 20.03 -5.30
CA ARG A 95 -16.70 20.71 -5.04
C ARG A 95 -16.91 22.10 -4.45
N ALA A 96 -17.90 22.86 -4.95
CA ALA A 96 -18.25 24.17 -4.42
C ALA A 96 -18.74 24.08 -2.97
N ALA A 97 -19.60 23.10 -2.67
CA ALA A 97 -20.09 22.83 -1.32
C ALA A 97 -18.95 22.48 -0.35
N ALA A 98 -17.94 21.73 -0.81
CA ALA A 98 -16.77 21.36 0.00
C ALA A 98 -15.84 22.54 0.34
N VAL A 99 -15.85 23.63 -0.44
CA VAL A 99 -14.97 24.79 -0.24
C VAL A 99 -15.55 25.81 0.76
N GLY A 100 -16.85 25.73 1.06
CA GLY A 100 -17.52 26.60 2.03
C GLY A 100 -17.73 28.05 1.53
N PRO A 101 -18.77 28.76 2.01
CA PRO A 101 -19.16 30.08 1.47
C PRO A 101 -18.20 31.24 1.78
N GLY A 102 -17.07 31.00 2.46
CA GLY A 102 -16.15 32.06 2.93
C GLY A 102 -14.98 32.42 2.01
N CYS A 103 -14.79 31.73 0.87
CA CYS A 103 -13.54 31.87 0.10
C CYS A 103 -13.69 32.54 -1.28
N ALA A 104 -14.88 33.01 -1.64
CA ALA A 104 -15.16 33.62 -2.94
C ALA A 104 -15.53 35.11 -2.81
N GLN A 105 -14.58 35.95 -2.39
CA GLN A 105 -14.64 37.38 -2.67
C GLN A 105 -13.27 37.89 -3.17
N HIS A 106 -13.37 38.65 -4.26
CA HIS A 106 -12.36 39.39 -5.01
C HIS A 106 -10.95 39.51 -4.44
N ARG A 107 -9.96 39.14 -5.27
CA ARG A 107 -8.57 39.57 -5.14
C ARG A 107 -8.32 40.71 -6.14
N PRO A 108 -8.42 42.00 -5.75
CA PRO A 108 -7.97 43.07 -6.62
C PRO A 108 -6.43 43.11 -6.61
N THR A 109 -5.88 43.39 -7.79
CA THR A 109 -4.47 43.67 -8.02
C THR A 109 -4.07 44.95 -7.29
N ARG A 110 -3.28 44.83 -6.21
CA ARG A 110 -2.79 45.99 -5.46
C ARG A 110 -1.43 46.44 -6.01
N LYS A 111 -1.42 47.58 -6.72
CA LYS A 111 -0.23 48.39 -7.02
C LYS A 111 0.33 48.98 -5.72
N HIS A 112 1.66 49.12 -5.66
CA HIS A 112 2.42 49.70 -4.56
C HIS A 112 2.30 51.24 -4.53
N ALA A 113 2.08 51.81 -3.33
CA ALA A 113 2.62 53.09 -2.84
C ALA A 113 2.32 53.24 -1.32
N PRO A 114 3.11 54.03 -0.56
CA PRO A 114 3.30 53.84 0.89
C PRO A 114 2.37 54.69 1.76
N ALA A 115 2.28 54.36 3.04
CA ALA A 115 1.60 55.18 4.05
C ALA A 115 2.51 55.39 5.27
N GLU A 116 2.68 56.67 5.61
CA GLU A 116 3.20 57.18 6.88
C GLU A 116 2.19 56.99 8.02
N GLY A 117 2.72 56.82 9.23
CA GLY A 117 2.42 57.69 10.37
C GLY A 117 1.04 57.67 11.04
N LEU A 118 1.06 57.22 12.31
CA LEU A 118 0.51 57.88 13.51
C LEU A 118 -0.63 57.17 14.29
N LEU A 119 -0.26 56.90 15.55
CA LEU A 119 -0.97 57.09 16.82
C LEU A 119 -2.17 56.19 17.22
N ALA A 120 -1.95 55.50 18.35
CA ALA A 120 -2.95 54.98 19.29
C ALA A 120 -3.67 56.13 20.05
N PRO A 121 -4.78 55.89 20.78
CA PRO A 121 -4.75 55.31 22.15
C PRO A 121 -5.91 54.31 22.44
N SER A 122 -5.75 53.28 23.28
CA SER A 122 -5.85 53.18 24.76
C SER A 122 -7.26 53.33 25.39
N ARG A 123 -7.52 52.44 26.39
CA ARG A 123 -8.67 52.31 27.35
C ARG A 123 -9.87 51.50 26.82
N SER A 124 -10.60 50.68 27.59
CA SER A 124 -10.72 50.51 29.04
C SER A 124 -11.38 49.16 29.42
N LYS A 125 -11.09 48.72 30.65
CA LYS A 125 -11.79 47.78 31.52
C LYS A 125 -13.33 47.74 31.34
N TRP A 126 -13.90 46.53 31.37
CA TRP A 126 -15.25 46.29 31.87
C TRP A 126 -15.26 45.07 32.81
N ARG A 127 -15.80 45.29 34.01
CA ARG A 127 -16.25 44.28 34.98
C ARG A 127 -17.78 44.19 34.88
N GLY A 128 -18.31 43.00 35.17
CA GLY A 128 -19.73 42.72 35.44
C GLY A 128 -19.99 41.26 35.06
N GLY A 129 -20.42 40.32 35.91
CA GLY A 129 -21.21 40.41 37.14
C GLY A 129 -22.68 40.14 36.82
N GLY A 130 -23.21 38.95 37.16
CA GLY A 130 -24.65 38.72 37.24
C GLY A 130 -25.20 37.38 36.73
N ARG A 131 -25.19 36.38 37.63
CA ARG A 131 -26.31 35.49 38.06
C ARG A 131 -27.17 34.67 37.05
N PRO A 132 -27.85 33.61 37.54
CA PRO A 132 -28.22 32.43 36.77
C PRO A 132 -29.68 32.42 36.31
N TRP A 133 -29.95 31.62 35.27
CA TRP A 133 -31.31 31.31 34.80
C TRP A 133 -31.75 29.92 35.27
N HIS A 134 -33.00 29.86 35.77
CA HIS A 134 -33.73 28.66 36.13
C HIS A 134 -34.64 28.19 34.98
N GLY A 135 -34.71 26.86 34.82
CA GLY A 135 -35.91 26.10 34.43
C GLY A 135 -36.04 25.69 32.94
N PRO A 136 -36.95 24.76 32.60
CA PRO A 136 -37.54 23.67 33.38
C PRO A 136 -37.43 22.30 32.70
N GLY A 137 -37.83 21.24 33.42
CA GLY A 137 -37.73 19.85 33.00
C GLY A 137 -38.72 19.39 31.93
N ALA A 138 -38.36 18.28 31.27
CA ALA A 138 -39.26 17.46 30.47
C ALA A 138 -38.97 15.97 30.75
N LYS A 139 -40.05 15.22 30.94
CA LYS A 139 -40.13 13.80 31.32
C LYS A 139 -39.69 12.85 30.19
N PRO A 140 -39.27 11.61 30.47
CA PRO A 140 -38.97 10.61 29.45
C PRO A 140 -40.25 9.92 28.97
N SER A 141 -40.43 9.84 27.65
CA SER A 141 -41.44 9.01 26.98
C SER A 141 -40.88 7.63 26.66
N THR A 142 -41.37 6.63 27.39
CA THR A 142 -41.44 5.22 26.99
C THR A 142 -42.46 5.02 25.87
N LEU A 143 -42.18 4.12 24.92
CA LEU A 143 -43.08 3.21 24.16
C LEU A 143 -42.26 2.58 22.98
N PRO A 144 -42.69 1.48 22.33
CA PRO A 144 -42.68 0.11 22.87
C PRO A 144 -41.95 -0.91 21.94
N LEU A 145 -41.60 -2.06 22.52
CA LEU A 145 -41.14 -3.25 21.81
C LEU A 145 -42.23 -3.83 20.89
N ALA A 146 -41.98 -3.85 19.59
CA ALA A 146 -42.79 -4.58 18.62
C ALA A 146 -42.08 -5.87 18.18
N ARG A 147 -42.84 -6.95 18.28
CA ARG A 147 -42.55 -8.34 17.91
C ARG A 147 -42.05 -8.46 16.45
N LEU A 148 -40.94 -9.16 16.24
CA LEU A 148 -40.61 -9.74 14.94
C LEU A 148 -41.03 -11.21 14.93
N ARG A 149 -41.98 -11.50 14.03
CA ARG A 149 -42.45 -12.84 13.68
C ARG A 149 -41.37 -13.56 12.88
N THR A 150 -41.11 -14.80 13.29
CA THR A 150 -40.36 -15.82 12.58
C THR A 150 -41.03 -16.12 11.23
N LEU A 151 -40.29 -15.98 10.14
CA LEU A 151 -40.72 -16.42 8.81
C LEU A 151 -39.87 -17.62 8.44
N VAL A 152 -40.46 -18.80 8.58
CA VAL A 152 -39.93 -20.09 8.11
C VAL A 152 -40.17 -20.12 6.61
N VAL A 153 -39.09 -20.05 5.82
CA VAL A 153 -39.16 -20.30 4.37
C VAL A 153 -38.78 -21.76 4.13
N ARG A 154 -39.77 -22.48 3.61
CA ARG A 154 -39.74 -23.88 3.20
C ARG A 154 -38.97 -23.97 1.87
N ALA A 155 -37.93 -24.80 1.80
CA ALA A 155 -37.24 -25.13 0.55
C ALA A 155 -38.00 -26.25 -0.19
N PRO A 156 -38.09 -26.21 -1.53
CA PRO A 156 -38.53 -27.37 -2.29
C PRO A 156 -37.36 -28.31 -2.62
N GLU A 157 -37.57 -29.58 -2.32
CA GLU A 157 -36.77 -30.71 -2.79
C GLU A 157 -37.08 -31.04 -4.26
N GLY A 158 -36.07 -31.53 -4.98
CA GLY A 158 -36.26 -32.43 -6.12
C GLY A 158 -35.67 -31.95 -7.45
N ALA A 159 -34.50 -32.51 -7.83
CA ALA A 159 -34.20 -33.00 -9.19
C ALA A 159 -32.82 -33.70 -9.27
N THR A 160 -32.89 -35.02 -9.26
CA THR A 160 -32.12 -36.05 -10.00
C THR A 160 -30.89 -35.69 -10.86
N THR A 161 -29.78 -36.41 -10.57
CA THR A 161 -28.85 -37.13 -11.46
C THR A 161 -28.79 -36.84 -12.96
N GLY A 162 -27.56 -36.65 -13.48
CA GLY A 162 -27.21 -37.04 -14.85
C GLY A 162 -25.97 -36.36 -15.46
N HIS A 163 -24.92 -37.16 -15.70
CA HIS A 163 -23.92 -37.04 -16.79
C HIS A 163 -23.08 -35.76 -16.97
N ALA A 164 -21.76 -35.90 -16.74
CA ALA A 164 -20.72 -35.38 -17.64
C ALA A 164 -19.33 -35.94 -17.26
N THR A 165 -19.12 -37.23 -17.50
CA THR A 165 -17.79 -37.75 -17.86
C THR A 165 -17.50 -37.42 -19.33
N GLU A 166 -16.21 -37.37 -19.66
CA GLU A 166 -15.65 -37.62 -21.00
C GLU A 166 -15.37 -36.39 -21.88
N TRP A 167 -14.27 -35.68 -21.63
CA TRP A 167 -13.46 -35.07 -22.71
C TRP A 167 -11.97 -35.04 -22.32
N PHE A 168 -11.12 -35.47 -23.26
CA PHE A 168 -9.64 -35.54 -23.28
C PHE A 168 -8.91 -36.75 -22.67
N ARG A 169 -8.97 -37.87 -23.42
CA ARG A 169 -7.83 -38.80 -23.63
C ARG A 169 -7.31 -38.65 -25.06
N LYS A 170 -6.12 -38.11 -25.27
CA LYS A 170 -5.15 -38.56 -26.30
C LYS A 170 -3.84 -37.78 -26.22
N CYS A 171 -2.74 -38.49 -26.51
CA CYS A 171 -1.32 -38.11 -26.46
C CYS A 171 -0.76 -38.17 -25.02
N ASP A 172 0.16 -39.07 -24.67
CA ASP A 172 1.36 -39.43 -25.42
C ASP A 172 1.83 -40.87 -25.10
N ARG A 173 2.25 -41.59 -26.15
CA ARG A 173 2.95 -42.89 -26.09
C ARG A 173 4.39 -42.60 -26.48
N GLY A 174 5.30 -42.51 -25.50
CA GLY A 174 6.74 -42.41 -25.74
C GLY A 174 7.48 -43.41 -24.86
N ARG A 175 7.76 -44.59 -25.41
CA ARG A 175 8.61 -45.64 -24.83
C ARG A 175 10.08 -45.19 -24.83
N GLY A 176 10.77 -45.41 -23.72
CA GLY A 176 12.22 -45.21 -23.61
C GLY A 176 12.82 -46.04 -22.48
N ARG A 177 13.10 -47.31 -22.78
CA ARG A 177 13.97 -48.31 -22.14
C ARG A 177 14.69 -47.96 -20.83
N MET A 178 14.41 -48.77 -19.82
CA MET A 178 15.35 -49.16 -18.77
C MET A 178 16.34 -50.21 -19.29
N VAL A 179 17.61 -50.09 -18.92
CA VAL A 179 18.54 -51.21 -18.76
C VAL A 179 19.19 -50.99 -17.40
N GLY A 180 19.00 -51.94 -16.49
CA GLY A 180 19.67 -51.96 -15.20
C GLY A 180 20.97 -52.77 -15.26
N GLY A 181 21.78 -52.67 -14.23
CA GLY A 181 22.78 -53.69 -13.89
C GLY A 181 23.93 -53.13 -13.03
N PRO A 182 24.40 -53.86 -11.99
CA PRO A 182 25.00 -53.28 -10.78
C PRO A 182 26.53 -53.55 -10.66
N VAL A 183 27.05 -53.52 -9.42
CA VAL A 183 28.44 -53.82 -8.95
C VAL A 183 29.27 -52.54 -8.77
N GLY A 184 29.98 -52.28 -7.68
CA GLY A 184 30.35 -53.07 -6.50
C GLY A 184 30.94 -52.18 -5.40
N ALA A 185 31.30 -52.82 -4.30
CA ALA A 185 31.69 -52.27 -3.01
C ALA A 185 33.14 -51.75 -2.96
N ASP A 186 33.54 -51.40 -1.72
CA ASP A 186 34.89 -51.09 -1.21
C ASP A 186 35.22 -49.59 -1.24
N GLY A 187 35.50 -48.89 -0.14
CA GLY A 187 36.10 -49.35 1.11
C GLY A 187 37.53 -48.81 1.18
N PHE A 188 37.71 -47.53 1.51
CA PHE A 188 39.01 -47.00 1.95
C PHE A 188 38.81 -45.91 3.00
N ALA A 189 38.97 -46.34 4.25
CA ALA A 189 39.43 -45.49 5.32
C ALA A 189 40.94 -45.32 5.13
N GLU A 190 41.49 -44.10 5.18
CA GLU A 190 42.87 -43.91 5.63
C GLU A 190 43.17 -42.48 6.10
N ARG A 191 43.78 -42.47 7.30
CA ARG A 191 44.85 -41.59 7.77
C ARG A 191 44.59 -40.08 7.92
N ARG A 192 44.31 -39.77 9.19
CA ARG A 192 44.90 -38.65 9.95
C ARG A 192 46.37 -38.39 9.54
N MET A 193 46.67 -37.15 9.20
CA MET A 193 48.01 -36.56 9.39
C MET A 193 47.86 -35.21 10.07
N SER A 194 48.30 -35.16 11.32
CA SER A 194 48.51 -33.92 12.07
C SER A 194 49.86 -33.30 11.67
N PRO A 195 49.93 -31.98 11.41
CA PRO A 195 51.21 -31.29 11.26
C PRO A 195 51.79 -30.87 12.64
N PRO A 196 53.12 -30.65 12.72
CA PRO A 196 53.89 -30.50 13.95
C PRO A 196 53.74 -29.12 14.64
N PRO A 197 54.12 -28.99 15.93
CA PRO A 197 54.00 -27.75 16.67
C PRO A 197 55.11 -26.75 16.31
N GLY A 198 54.72 -25.62 15.74
CA GLY A 198 55.58 -24.44 15.55
C GLY A 198 55.67 -23.57 16.81
N PRO A 199 56.70 -22.70 16.91
CA PRO A 199 57.09 -22.02 18.14
C PRO A 199 56.10 -20.93 18.57
N ARG A 200 55.97 -20.79 19.91
CA ARG A 200 55.14 -19.78 20.58
C ARG A 200 55.64 -18.37 20.30
N THR A 201 54.97 -17.68 19.37
CA THR A 201 55.06 -16.23 19.21
C THR A 201 53.90 -15.58 19.97
N ARG A 202 54.20 -14.72 20.95
CA ARG A 202 53.24 -13.80 21.58
C ARG A 202 52.65 -12.90 20.49
N MET A 203 51.43 -13.21 20.04
CA MET A 203 50.60 -12.27 19.28
C MET A 203 49.77 -11.46 20.27
N THR A 204 50.08 -10.17 20.31
CA THR A 204 49.21 -9.09 20.78
C THR A 204 47.78 -9.25 20.26
N ASP A 205 46.81 -9.03 21.15
CA ASP A 205 45.38 -9.06 20.88
C ASP A 205 45.02 -8.33 19.58
N PRO A 206 44.33 -8.98 18.61
CA PRO A 206 43.70 -8.23 17.54
C PRO A 206 42.55 -7.43 18.14
N ALA A 207 42.70 -6.11 18.10
CA ALA A 207 41.65 -5.15 18.36
C ALA A 207 40.32 -5.63 17.77
N SER A 208 39.29 -5.63 18.60
CA SER A 208 37.91 -5.94 18.22
C SER A 208 37.57 -5.29 16.89
N PRO A 209 36.93 -6.00 15.95
CA PRO A 209 36.49 -5.37 14.71
C PRO A 209 35.54 -4.24 15.08
N THR A 210 36.01 -3.01 14.86
CA THR A 210 35.19 -1.80 14.88
C THR A 210 33.95 -2.08 14.07
N SER A 211 32.84 -2.21 14.78
CA SER A 211 31.49 -2.31 14.23
C SER A 211 31.33 -1.22 13.17
N SER A 212 31.23 -1.65 11.91
CA SER A 212 30.85 -0.77 10.81
C SER A 212 29.59 0.00 11.22
N PRO A 213 29.56 1.34 11.13
CA PRO A 213 28.43 2.11 11.58
C PRO A 213 27.20 1.71 10.78
N THR A 214 26.17 1.24 11.48
CA THR A 214 24.87 0.95 10.89
C THR A 214 24.36 2.20 10.16
N PRO A 215 23.90 2.13 8.88
CA PRO A 215 23.50 3.30 8.08
C PRO A 215 22.29 4.10 8.61
N GLY A 216 21.81 3.84 9.83
CA GLY A 216 20.63 4.49 10.43
C GLY A 216 20.92 5.54 11.50
N ALA A 217 22.18 5.69 11.94
CA ALA A 217 22.52 6.51 13.11
C ALA A 217 22.58 8.03 12.84
N ALA A 218 22.75 8.47 11.57
CA ALA A 218 22.98 9.87 11.25
C ALA A 218 21.72 10.69 10.89
N GLU A 219 20.60 10.02 10.57
CA GLU A 219 19.39 10.70 10.09
C GLU A 219 18.50 11.12 11.27
N PRO A 220 18.18 12.42 11.46
CA PRO A 220 17.30 12.88 12.52
C PRO A 220 15.95 12.14 12.52
N LEU A 221 15.44 11.75 13.70
CA LEU A 221 14.20 10.97 13.86
C LEU A 221 13.02 11.55 13.04
N ARG A 222 12.92 12.87 12.94
CA ARG A 222 11.85 13.53 12.17
C ARG A 222 11.90 13.17 10.68
N HIS A 223 13.08 13.07 10.08
CA HIS A 223 13.21 12.62 8.69
C HIS A 223 12.86 11.14 8.54
N GLN A 224 13.25 10.31 9.52
CA GLN A 224 12.86 8.89 9.52
C GLN A 224 11.33 8.74 9.61
N VAL A 225 10.66 9.56 10.44
CA VAL A 225 9.20 9.59 10.54
C VAL A 225 8.55 10.05 9.22
N LEU A 226 9.04 11.14 8.61
CA LEU A 226 8.55 11.59 7.31
C LEU A 226 8.73 10.54 6.23
N ALA A 227 9.90 9.90 6.16
CA ALA A 227 10.18 8.84 5.22
C ALA A 227 9.28 7.62 5.45
N ALA A 228 9.01 7.26 6.72
CA ALA A 228 8.15 6.14 7.05
C ALA A 228 6.70 6.41 6.62
N ILE A 229 6.17 7.60 6.88
CA ILE A 229 4.81 7.97 6.42
C ILE A 229 4.77 8.10 4.90
N ALA A 230 5.84 8.58 4.24
CA ALA A 230 5.91 8.62 2.79
C ALA A 230 5.86 7.21 2.18
N GLN A 231 6.65 6.29 2.75
CA GLN A 231 6.73 4.91 2.29
C GLN A 231 5.42 4.17 2.53
N HIS A 232 4.91 4.22 3.76
CA HIS A 232 3.76 3.42 4.21
C HIS A 232 2.41 4.11 4.03
N ARG A 233 2.42 5.36 3.53
CA ARG A 233 1.29 6.24 3.18
C ARG A 233 0.48 6.73 4.38
N LEU A 234 0.21 5.86 5.35
CA LEU A 234 -0.47 6.14 6.61
C LEU A 234 0.11 5.25 7.71
N ALA A 235 0.24 5.77 8.93
CA ALA A 235 0.58 4.96 10.10
C ALA A 235 0.08 5.59 11.41
N THR A 236 -0.21 4.77 12.41
CA THR A 236 -0.44 5.28 13.77
C THR A 236 0.87 5.60 14.48
N THR A 237 0.81 6.40 15.55
CA THR A 237 2.00 6.63 16.40
C THR A 237 2.57 5.33 16.98
N ALA A 238 1.73 4.36 17.33
CA ALA A 238 2.16 3.07 17.86
C ALA A 238 2.88 2.23 16.80
N GLN A 239 2.37 2.23 15.57
CA GLN A 239 3.00 1.55 14.44
C GLN A 239 4.35 2.19 14.07
N LEU A 240 4.43 3.52 13.97
CA LEU A 240 5.68 4.24 13.73
C LEU A 240 6.73 3.97 14.82
N ARG A 241 6.30 3.86 16.08
CA ARG A 241 7.16 3.47 17.19
C ARG A 241 7.68 2.05 17.00
N ARG A 242 6.80 1.06 16.80
CA ARG A 242 7.20 -0.35 16.57
C ARG A 242 8.14 -0.50 15.36
N MET A 243 7.93 0.31 14.34
CA MET A 243 8.73 0.31 13.11
C MET A 243 10.13 0.91 13.33
N LEU A 244 10.19 2.14 13.84
CA LEU A 244 11.43 2.93 13.86
C LEU A 244 12.19 2.82 15.18
N ARG A 245 11.49 2.67 16.29
CA ARG A 245 12.05 2.67 17.66
C ARG A 245 11.29 1.65 18.50
N PRO A 246 11.45 0.34 18.24
CA PRO A 246 10.67 -0.72 18.92
C PRO A 246 10.79 -0.64 20.45
N GLN A 247 11.97 -0.25 20.95
CA GLN A 247 12.25 -0.07 22.39
C GLN A 247 12.14 1.39 22.86
N GLY A 248 11.75 2.32 21.96
CA GLY A 248 11.59 3.72 22.30
C GLY A 248 10.25 4.05 22.92
N SER A 249 10.18 5.19 23.62
CA SER A 249 8.94 5.68 24.22
C SER A 249 7.97 6.23 23.17
N ARG A 250 6.66 6.07 23.42
CA ARG A 250 5.61 6.68 22.58
C ARG A 250 5.73 8.21 22.55
N GLN A 251 6.13 8.82 23.67
CA GLN A 251 6.24 10.27 23.82
C GLN A 251 7.27 10.86 22.85
N LEU A 252 8.39 10.16 22.60
CA LEU A 252 9.40 10.59 21.63
C LEU A 252 8.81 10.75 20.23
N LEU A 253 8.06 9.75 19.75
CA LEU A 253 7.41 9.79 18.45
C LEU A 253 6.28 10.83 18.40
N SER A 254 5.50 10.96 19.48
CA SER A 254 4.46 11.99 19.58
C SER A 254 5.04 13.41 19.49
N ARG A 255 6.18 13.69 20.15
CA ARG A 255 6.86 14.99 20.03
C ARG A 255 7.32 15.25 18.60
N ALA A 256 7.95 14.26 17.95
CA ALA A 256 8.37 14.38 16.56
C ALA A 256 7.20 14.66 15.60
N LEU A 257 6.10 13.92 15.74
CA LEU A 257 4.88 14.09 14.93
C LEU A 257 4.20 15.43 15.15
N ASN A 258 4.10 15.89 16.41
CA ASN A 258 3.52 17.19 16.72
C ASN A 258 4.36 18.33 16.14
N THR A 259 5.70 18.22 16.14
CA THR A 259 6.52 19.24 15.49
C THR A 259 6.38 19.21 13.97
N LEU A 260 6.38 18.03 13.34
CA LEU A 260 6.14 17.91 11.90
C LEU A 260 4.76 18.46 11.50
N ARG A 261 3.75 18.31 12.37
CA ARG A 261 2.42 18.88 12.19
C ARG A 261 2.43 20.40 12.31
N SER A 262 3.12 20.97 13.29
CA SER A 262 3.23 22.44 13.40
C SER A 262 3.97 23.07 12.22
N GLU A 263 4.78 22.27 11.51
CA GLU A 263 5.48 22.64 10.28
C GLU A 263 4.66 22.36 9.00
N ASP A 264 3.38 21.95 9.14
CA ASP A 264 2.48 21.57 8.03
C ASP A 264 3.03 20.46 7.11
N LEU A 265 3.84 19.55 7.64
CA LEU A 265 4.40 18.43 6.86
C LEU A 265 3.59 17.13 7.00
N VAL A 266 2.86 16.99 8.12
CA VAL A 266 1.97 15.86 8.38
C VAL A 266 0.66 16.34 8.98
N ASP A 267 -0.43 15.62 8.68
CA ASP A 267 -1.72 15.78 9.36
C ASP A 267 -2.20 14.39 9.82
N PHE A 268 -3.35 14.33 10.48
CA PHE A 268 -3.93 13.06 10.91
C PHE A 268 -5.44 13.01 10.70
N THR A 269 -5.94 11.79 10.54
CA THR A 269 -7.35 11.46 10.77
C THR A 269 -7.50 10.73 12.10
N VAL A 270 -8.66 10.87 12.73
CA VAL A 270 -8.96 10.20 14.00
C VAL A 270 -9.71 8.91 13.68
N LEU A 271 -9.21 7.79 14.20
CA LEU A 271 -9.88 6.50 14.06
C LEU A 271 -11.13 6.50 14.94
N PRO A 272 -12.27 6.01 14.43
CA PRO A 272 -13.42 5.70 15.27
C PRO A 272 -13.03 4.55 16.20
N ASP A 273 -12.94 4.82 17.50
CA ASP A 273 -12.62 3.84 18.54
C ASP A 273 -13.75 3.84 19.57
N THR A 274 -14.28 2.66 19.87
CA THR A 274 -15.33 2.43 20.87
C THR A 274 -14.81 2.58 22.30
N HIS A 275 -13.49 2.45 22.51
CA HIS A 275 -12.86 2.46 23.83
C HIS A 275 -12.01 3.72 24.07
N ARG A 276 -12.68 4.87 24.14
CA ARG A 276 -12.25 6.19 24.71
C ARG A 276 -10.94 6.84 24.24
N SER A 277 -10.01 6.15 23.58
CA SER A 277 -8.74 6.74 23.14
C SER A 277 -8.80 7.11 21.66
N ARG A 278 -8.73 8.41 21.35
CA ARG A 278 -8.75 8.90 19.97
C ARG A 278 -7.41 8.56 19.29
N THR A 279 -7.33 7.38 18.68
CA THR A 279 -6.14 6.96 17.93
C THR A 279 -6.00 7.79 16.66
N ARG A 280 -4.79 8.30 16.40
CA ARG A 280 -4.48 9.15 15.24
C ARG A 280 -3.75 8.33 14.17
N ALA A 281 -4.24 8.37 12.95
CA ALA A 281 -3.55 7.87 11.76
C ALA A 281 -2.95 9.05 11.00
N TRP A 282 -1.63 9.06 10.88
CA TRP A 282 -0.86 10.19 10.34
C TRP A 282 -0.58 9.98 8.86
N TYR A 283 -0.76 11.03 8.06
CA TYR A 283 -0.44 11.09 6.63
C TYR A 283 0.38 12.34 6.30
N LEU A 284 1.02 12.34 5.13
CA LEU A 284 1.75 13.52 4.65
C LEU A 284 0.78 14.57 4.13
N THR A 285 1.02 15.85 4.44
CA THR A 285 0.38 16.93 3.69
C THR A 285 0.93 17.01 2.26
N GLN A 286 0.37 17.89 1.42
CA GLN A 286 0.95 18.15 0.10
C GLN A 286 2.41 18.65 0.19
N GLU A 287 2.74 19.46 1.21
CA GLU A 287 4.10 19.96 1.40
C GLU A 287 5.05 18.87 1.92
N GLY A 288 4.62 18.05 2.89
CA GLY A 288 5.38 16.88 3.33
C GLY A 288 5.67 15.90 2.18
N SER A 289 4.70 15.69 1.29
CA SER A 289 4.86 14.89 0.08
C SER A 289 5.91 15.47 -0.87
N ARG A 290 5.94 16.80 -1.08
CA ARG A 290 6.95 17.43 -1.93
C ARG A 290 8.35 17.29 -1.35
N LEU A 291 8.50 17.47 -0.05
CA LEU A 291 9.77 17.37 0.66
C LEU A 291 10.34 15.95 0.57
N THR A 292 9.50 14.93 0.77
CA THR A 292 9.93 13.53 0.81
C THR A 292 10.41 12.98 -0.53
N ARG A 293 9.97 13.55 -1.67
CA ARG A 293 10.43 13.14 -3.02
C ARG A 293 11.94 13.20 -3.23
N GLY A 294 12.64 14.07 -2.50
CA GLY A 294 14.10 14.20 -2.62
C GLY A 294 14.89 13.36 -1.63
N LEU A 295 14.24 12.67 -0.70
CA LEU A 295 14.93 11.92 0.34
C LEU A 295 15.67 10.71 -0.27
N PRO A 296 16.98 10.53 0.02
CA PRO A 296 17.76 9.43 -0.53
C PRO A 296 17.15 8.04 -0.29
N VAL A 297 16.62 7.81 0.92
CA VAL A 297 15.99 6.55 1.35
C VAL A 297 14.75 6.15 0.53
N LEU A 298 14.12 7.12 -0.14
CA LEU A 298 12.90 6.89 -0.95
C LEU A 298 13.18 6.90 -2.46
N ARG A 299 14.43 7.04 -2.90
CA ARG A 299 14.76 7.04 -4.33
C ARG A 299 14.35 5.71 -4.96
N GLY A 300 13.75 5.80 -6.15
CA GLY A 300 13.26 4.63 -6.89
C GLY A 300 11.98 4.01 -6.34
N ARG A 301 11.34 4.64 -5.34
CA ARG A 301 10.07 4.15 -4.76
C ARG A 301 8.87 4.94 -5.29
N PRO A 302 7.70 4.30 -5.49
CA PRO A 302 6.53 4.96 -6.06
C PRO A 302 6.03 6.12 -5.15
N PRO A 303 5.87 7.34 -5.68
CA PRO A 303 5.49 8.50 -4.86
C PRO A 303 3.97 8.72 -4.88
N TYR A 304 3.19 7.79 -4.29
CA TYR A 304 1.73 7.94 -4.19
C TYR A 304 1.26 8.14 -2.73
N PRO A 305 1.74 9.19 -2.04
CA PRO A 305 1.29 9.47 -0.68
C PRO A 305 -0.17 9.92 -0.71
N ILE A 306 -0.87 9.60 0.37
CA ILE A 306 -2.21 10.12 0.61
C ILE A 306 -2.05 11.52 1.19
N THR A 307 -2.54 12.54 0.48
CA THR A 307 -2.31 13.95 0.85
C THR A 307 -3.55 14.71 1.30
N SER A 308 -4.72 14.08 1.33
CA SER A 308 -5.98 14.71 1.76
C SER A 308 -6.62 13.92 2.89
N ARG A 309 -7.37 14.62 3.76
CA ARG A 309 -8.11 14.00 4.87
C ARG A 309 -9.14 12.99 4.37
N THR A 310 -9.87 13.31 3.31
CA THR A 310 -10.91 12.44 2.75
C THR A 310 -10.30 11.14 2.20
N ALA A 311 -9.25 11.25 1.38
CA ALA A 311 -8.54 10.08 0.87
C ALA A 311 -7.90 9.26 2.01
N ALA A 312 -7.38 9.93 3.04
CA ALA A 312 -6.88 9.28 4.24
C ALA A 312 -7.97 8.47 4.93
N SER A 313 -9.12 9.07 5.24
CA SER A 313 -10.21 8.36 5.91
C SER A 313 -10.72 7.14 5.13
N LEU A 314 -10.83 7.23 3.80
CA LEU A 314 -11.26 6.11 2.96
C LEU A 314 -10.25 4.94 2.94
N LYS A 315 -8.95 5.24 2.89
CA LYS A 315 -7.88 4.23 2.78
C LYS A 315 -7.37 3.71 4.12
N THR A 316 -7.62 4.46 5.20
CA THR A 316 -7.08 4.21 6.53
C THR A 316 -7.26 2.77 7.00
N PRO A 317 -8.47 2.18 6.97
CA PRO A 317 -8.66 0.85 7.53
C PRO A 317 -7.80 -0.22 6.83
N HIS A 318 -7.67 -0.18 5.50
CA HIS A 318 -6.84 -1.11 4.73
C HIS A 318 -5.35 -0.83 4.90
N THR A 319 -4.92 0.42 4.71
CA THR A 319 -3.50 0.78 4.82
C THR A 319 -2.93 0.48 6.20
N LEU A 320 -3.70 0.71 7.28
CA LEU A 320 -3.24 0.37 8.62
C LEU A 320 -3.09 -1.15 8.84
N ALA A 321 -3.92 -1.99 8.21
CA ALA A 321 -3.77 -3.44 8.25
C ALA A 321 -2.53 -3.91 7.47
N VAL A 322 -2.24 -3.28 6.31
CA VAL A 322 -1.01 -3.54 5.55
C VAL A 322 0.24 -3.19 6.38
N VAL A 323 0.25 -2.05 7.06
CA VAL A 323 1.35 -1.67 7.97
C VAL A 323 1.42 -2.63 9.16
N GLN A 324 0.29 -3.11 9.66
CA GLN A 324 0.27 -4.07 10.74
C GLN A 324 0.91 -5.41 10.33
N ALA A 325 0.58 -5.92 9.13
CA ALA A 325 1.20 -7.11 8.56
C ALA A 325 2.72 -6.93 8.42
N HIS A 326 3.18 -5.78 7.90
CA HIS A 326 4.61 -5.44 7.85
C HIS A 326 5.28 -5.54 9.22
N LEU A 327 4.64 -4.98 10.26
CA LEU A 327 5.19 -5.00 11.61
C LEU A 327 5.30 -6.40 12.21
N ALA A 328 4.41 -7.32 11.82
CA ALA A 328 4.49 -8.71 12.23
C ALA A 328 5.76 -9.37 11.66
N PHE A 329 6.02 -9.24 10.35
CA PHE A 329 7.27 -9.72 9.74
C PHE A 329 8.52 -9.05 10.33
N ALA A 330 8.45 -7.75 10.63
CA ALA A 330 9.59 -7.02 11.20
C ALA A 330 9.87 -7.41 12.65
N ALA A 331 8.83 -7.74 13.42
CA ALA A 331 9.00 -8.28 14.76
C ALA A 331 9.62 -9.67 14.72
N ASP A 332 9.10 -10.54 13.86
CA ASP A 332 9.62 -11.89 13.66
C ASP A 332 11.09 -11.89 13.22
N ALA A 333 11.45 -11.07 12.23
CA ALA A 333 12.83 -10.95 11.78
C ALA A 333 13.78 -10.52 12.89
N ARG A 334 13.42 -9.49 13.66
CA ARG A 334 14.24 -9.05 14.80
C ARG A 334 14.42 -10.14 15.84
N ARG A 335 13.37 -10.90 16.10
CA ARG A 335 13.37 -11.99 17.08
C ARG A 335 14.26 -13.16 16.63
N LEU A 336 14.32 -13.43 15.32
CA LEU A 336 15.14 -14.48 14.71
C LEU A 336 16.56 -14.01 14.32
N GLY A 337 16.89 -12.73 14.48
CA GLY A 337 18.16 -12.18 14.00
C GLY A 337 18.25 -12.06 12.47
N HIS A 338 17.12 -12.16 11.77
CA HIS A 338 17.00 -11.96 10.33
C HIS A 338 16.95 -10.46 9.98
N GLU A 339 17.17 -10.13 8.71
CA GLU A 339 17.10 -8.75 8.24
C GLU A 339 15.74 -8.47 7.59
N HIS A 340 14.95 -7.64 8.25
CA HIS A 340 13.76 -7.02 7.68
C HIS A 340 13.42 -5.73 8.44
N GLY A 341 13.62 -4.59 7.80
CA GLY A 341 13.48 -3.27 8.39
C GLY A 341 12.30 -2.46 7.85
N PRO A 342 12.19 -1.19 8.29
CA PRO A 342 11.15 -0.25 7.87
C PRO A 342 11.05 -0.04 6.36
N TRP A 343 12.17 -0.24 5.66
CA TRP A 343 12.35 0.05 4.25
C TRP A 343 12.32 -1.20 3.37
N ASP A 344 12.21 -2.39 3.96
CA ASP A 344 12.18 -3.67 3.23
C ASP A 344 10.75 -4.10 2.86
N TRP A 345 9.83 -3.14 2.85
CA TRP A 345 8.42 -3.29 2.51
C TRP A 345 8.00 -2.17 1.58
N THR A 346 7.58 -2.50 0.37
CA THR A 346 7.10 -1.53 -0.63
C THR A 346 5.61 -1.73 -0.84
N PRO A 347 4.74 -0.80 -0.40
CA PRO A 347 3.30 -0.94 -0.60
C PRO A 347 2.91 -0.63 -2.06
N GLU A 348 1.77 -1.18 -2.47
CA GLU A 348 1.10 -0.93 -3.75
C GLU A 348 2.02 -1.10 -4.99
N VAL A 349 2.65 -2.27 -5.10
CA VAL A 349 3.51 -2.56 -6.26
C VAL A 349 2.67 -3.02 -7.44
N SER A 350 2.71 -2.24 -8.52
CA SER A 350 1.87 -2.44 -9.70
C SER A 350 2.69 -2.92 -10.91
N HIS A 351 2.25 -4.00 -11.54
CA HIS A 351 2.83 -4.58 -12.75
C HIS A 351 1.80 -4.58 -13.88
N SER A 352 2.25 -4.31 -15.11
CA SER A 352 1.43 -4.49 -16.30
C SER A 352 1.33 -5.97 -16.64
N ILE A 353 0.13 -6.47 -16.95
CA ILE A 353 -0.10 -7.87 -17.34
C ILE A 353 -0.66 -8.01 -18.77
N GLY A 354 -0.58 -6.94 -19.57
CA GLY A 354 -1.06 -6.89 -20.96
C GLY A 354 -2.38 -6.14 -21.10
N GLU A 355 -2.73 -5.74 -22.33
CA GLU A 355 -4.06 -5.18 -22.69
C GLU A 355 -4.53 -3.96 -21.85
N GLY A 356 -3.59 -3.24 -21.23
CA GLY A 356 -3.90 -2.14 -20.31
C GLY A 356 -4.29 -2.58 -18.89
N GLU A 357 -4.37 -3.89 -18.63
CA GLU A 357 -4.57 -4.45 -17.30
C GLU A 357 -3.30 -4.36 -16.44
N ARG A 358 -3.52 -4.21 -15.13
CA ARG A 358 -2.46 -4.15 -14.14
C ARG A 358 -2.79 -4.99 -12.92
N LEU A 359 -1.80 -5.76 -12.45
CA LEU A 359 -1.83 -6.40 -11.15
C LEU A 359 -1.18 -5.46 -10.13
N THR A 360 -1.87 -5.15 -9.04
CA THR A 360 -1.30 -4.37 -7.93
C THR A 360 -1.34 -5.20 -6.66
N ALA A 361 -0.17 -5.55 -6.15
CA ALA A 361 0.00 -6.20 -4.86
C ALA A 361 -0.15 -5.17 -3.74
N ASP A 362 -0.78 -5.54 -2.62
CA ASP A 362 -0.84 -4.65 -1.45
C ASP A 362 0.57 -4.29 -0.94
N ALA A 363 1.51 -5.24 -1.03
CA ALA A 363 2.92 -4.96 -0.84
C ALA A 363 3.86 -5.96 -1.53
N LEU A 364 5.11 -5.53 -1.68
CA LEU A 364 6.27 -6.37 -1.94
C LEU A 364 7.21 -6.33 -0.73
N MET A 365 7.47 -7.50 -0.16
CA MET A 365 8.38 -7.70 0.96
C MET A 365 9.76 -8.16 0.48
N TYR A 366 10.81 -7.61 1.08
CA TYR A 366 12.19 -8.07 1.00
C TYR A 366 12.61 -8.57 2.37
N TYR A 367 13.30 -9.71 2.44
CA TYR A 367 13.68 -10.30 3.71
C TYR A 367 14.95 -11.11 3.54
N THR A 368 15.88 -11.03 4.48
CA THR A 368 17.07 -11.89 4.47
C THR A 368 17.05 -12.79 5.68
N VAL A 369 16.92 -14.09 5.44
CA VAL A 369 17.19 -15.11 6.47
C VAL A 369 18.70 -15.10 6.71
N VAL A 370 19.08 -14.96 7.97
CA VAL A 370 20.48 -14.96 8.42
C VAL A 370 20.68 -16.17 9.30
N GLU A 371 21.42 -17.13 8.76
CA GLU A 371 21.91 -18.31 9.46
C GLU A 371 23.43 -18.12 9.68
N THR A 372 24.04 -18.88 10.60
CA THR A 372 25.42 -18.70 11.09
C THR A 372 26.46 -18.44 9.97
N GLU A 373 26.31 -19.10 8.82
CA GLU A 373 27.23 -18.95 7.67
C GLU A 373 26.54 -18.60 6.36
N ARG A 374 25.21 -18.49 6.34
CA ARG A 374 24.44 -18.36 5.09
C ARG A 374 23.43 -17.22 5.19
N ARG A 375 23.30 -16.49 4.08
CA ARG A 375 22.31 -15.42 3.92
C ARG A 375 21.42 -15.72 2.73
N ARG A 376 20.14 -15.98 2.99
CA ARG A 376 19.15 -16.31 1.95
C ARG A 376 18.19 -15.15 1.77
N LYS A 377 18.21 -14.54 0.59
CA LYS A 377 17.31 -13.43 0.22
C LYS A 377 15.98 -13.97 -0.26
N LEU A 378 14.90 -13.59 0.43
CA LEU A 378 13.53 -13.94 0.11
C LEU A 378 12.74 -12.70 -0.33
N ARG A 379 11.75 -12.94 -1.17
CA ARG A 379 10.78 -11.94 -1.63
C ARG A 379 9.38 -12.53 -1.63
N ALA A 380 8.40 -11.69 -1.30
CA ALA A 380 7.00 -12.06 -1.38
C ALA A 380 6.14 -10.87 -1.81
N PHE A 381 5.23 -11.10 -2.75
CA PHE A 381 4.03 -10.32 -2.86
C PHE A 381 3.10 -10.66 -1.70
N VAL A 382 2.60 -9.65 -1.01
CA VAL A 382 1.69 -9.81 0.12
C VAL A 382 0.36 -9.15 -0.24
N GLU A 383 -0.71 -9.91 -0.07
CA GLU A 383 -2.09 -9.46 -0.18
C GLU A 383 -2.71 -9.48 1.20
N VAL A 384 -3.26 -8.34 1.65
CA VAL A 384 -3.92 -8.24 2.94
C VAL A 384 -5.42 -8.19 2.72
N ASP A 385 -6.14 -9.16 3.26
CA ASP A 385 -7.59 -9.23 3.13
C ASP A 385 -8.26 -9.02 4.48
N ARG A 386 -9.00 -7.93 4.58
CA ARG A 386 -9.77 -7.56 5.77
C ARG A 386 -11.19 -8.13 5.76
N THR A 387 -11.46 -9.12 4.90
CA THR A 387 -12.79 -9.68 4.62
C THR A 387 -13.83 -8.66 4.12
N THR A 388 -13.38 -7.55 3.55
CA THR A 388 -14.26 -6.53 2.95
C THR A 388 -14.61 -6.83 1.50
N MET A 389 -13.93 -7.79 0.86
CA MET A 389 -14.25 -8.30 -0.47
C MET A 389 -14.75 -9.75 -0.41
N SER A 390 -15.51 -10.19 -1.41
CA SER A 390 -15.93 -11.60 -1.52
C SER A 390 -14.71 -12.52 -1.63
N SER A 391 -14.85 -13.78 -1.18
CA SER A 391 -13.80 -14.79 -1.31
C SER A 391 -13.41 -15.02 -2.77
N GLU A 392 -14.39 -14.99 -3.68
CA GLU A 392 -14.15 -15.12 -5.11
C GLU A 392 -13.27 -13.99 -5.65
N ARG A 393 -13.55 -12.72 -5.30
CA ARG A 393 -12.70 -11.58 -5.70
C ARG A 393 -11.28 -11.68 -5.15
N LEU A 394 -11.14 -12.22 -3.94
CA LEU A 394 -9.82 -12.50 -3.37
C LEU A 394 -9.09 -13.59 -4.17
N ALA A 395 -9.79 -14.69 -4.50
CA ALA A 395 -9.24 -15.79 -5.27
C ALA A 395 -8.86 -15.39 -6.71
N VAL A 396 -9.61 -14.48 -7.35
CA VAL A 396 -9.28 -13.93 -8.67
C VAL A 396 -7.90 -13.21 -8.67
N LYS A 397 -7.42 -12.71 -7.52
CA LYS A 397 -6.05 -12.15 -7.46
C LYS A 397 -4.99 -13.21 -7.83
N LEU A 398 -5.19 -14.48 -7.51
CA LEU A 398 -4.29 -15.57 -7.92
C LEU A 398 -4.20 -15.71 -9.43
N ILE A 399 -5.31 -15.50 -10.16
CA ILE A 399 -5.32 -15.48 -11.62
C ILE A 399 -4.46 -14.32 -12.13
N GLY A 400 -4.54 -13.15 -11.49
CA GLY A 400 -3.68 -12.01 -11.80
C GLY A 400 -2.19 -12.32 -11.63
N TYR A 401 -1.80 -13.01 -10.55
CA TYR A 401 -0.42 -13.46 -10.36
C TYR A 401 0.01 -14.51 -11.40
N ALA A 402 -0.87 -15.45 -11.75
CA ALA A 402 -0.59 -16.45 -12.77
C ALA A 402 -0.38 -15.79 -14.15
N ARG A 403 -1.22 -14.80 -14.49
CA ARG A 403 -1.04 -13.96 -15.68
C ARG A 403 0.28 -13.21 -15.64
N LEU A 404 0.63 -12.56 -14.53
CA LEU A 404 1.92 -11.87 -14.39
C LEU A 404 3.11 -12.82 -14.59
N PHE A 405 3.05 -14.03 -14.02
CA PHE A 405 4.11 -15.03 -14.12
C PHE A 405 4.37 -15.47 -15.56
N GLN A 406 3.30 -15.61 -16.36
CA GLN A 406 3.35 -16.03 -17.77
C GLN A 406 3.47 -14.86 -18.74
N TYR A 407 3.32 -13.62 -18.29
CA TYR A 407 3.25 -12.46 -19.16
C TYR A 407 4.60 -12.21 -19.85
N GLU A 408 4.59 -12.26 -21.18
CA GLU A 408 5.69 -11.88 -22.06
C GLU A 408 5.27 -10.68 -22.92
N VAL A 409 6.16 -9.72 -23.15
CA VAL A 409 5.85 -8.60 -24.04
C VAL A 409 5.79 -9.13 -25.47
N GLN A 410 4.60 -9.09 -26.07
CA GLN A 410 4.45 -9.36 -27.49
C GLN A 410 5.20 -8.29 -28.30
N PRO A 411 6.12 -8.66 -29.20
CA PRO A 411 6.84 -7.69 -30.00
C PRO A 411 5.90 -7.01 -30.99
N VAL A 412 5.66 -5.72 -30.79
CA VAL A 412 4.94 -4.90 -31.77
C VAL A 412 5.93 -4.49 -32.86
N GLY A 413 5.95 -5.24 -33.97
CA GLY A 413 6.75 -4.97 -35.18
C GLY A 413 7.86 -5.99 -35.49
N ARG A 414 8.55 -5.83 -36.63
CA ARG A 414 9.62 -6.74 -37.13
C ARG A 414 10.89 -6.82 -36.28
N ARG A 415 11.01 -6.05 -35.19
CA ARG A 415 12.19 -6.09 -34.32
C ARG A 415 12.04 -7.17 -33.27
N LYS A 416 12.87 -8.21 -33.35
CA LYS A 416 13.03 -9.20 -32.27
C LYS A 416 13.40 -8.48 -30.96
N PRO A 417 12.67 -8.70 -29.86
CA PRO A 417 13.02 -8.13 -28.57
C PRO A 417 14.34 -8.75 -28.09
N ALA A 418 15.19 -7.93 -27.47
CA ALA A 418 16.48 -8.38 -26.93
C ALA A 418 16.34 -9.25 -25.66
N SER A 419 15.17 -9.28 -25.02
CA SER A 419 14.86 -10.16 -23.89
C SER A 419 13.81 -11.18 -24.27
N THR A 420 14.19 -12.45 -24.35
CA THR A 420 13.26 -13.59 -24.43
C THR A 420 12.87 -13.97 -23.01
N GLY A 421 11.58 -14.09 -22.72
CA GLY A 421 11.06 -14.56 -21.43
C GLY A 421 10.15 -13.59 -20.68
N PRO A 422 9.63 -14.01 -19.50
CA PRO A 422 8.65 -13.26 -18.74
C PRO A 422 9.11 -11.85 -18.32
N VAL A 423 8.21 -10.88 -18.41
CA VAL A 423 8.52 -9.47 -18.13
C VAL A 423 9.00 -9.25 -16.70
N TRP A 424 8.52 -10.07 -15.76
CA TRP A 424 8.86 -9.94 -14.34
C TRP A 424 10.36 -10.15 -14.04
N LEU A 425 11.10 -10.84 -14.91
CA LEU A 425 12.55 -11.07 -14.77
C LEU A 425 13.35 -9.77 -14.79
N ARG A 426 12.77 -8.68 -15.30
CA ARG A 426 13.38 -7.34 -15.27
C ARG A 426 13.49 -6.76 -13.87
N TRP A 427 12.65 -7.22 -12.94
CA TRP A 427 12.59 -6.69 -11.57
C TRP A 427 13.06 -7.71 -10.53
N TYR A 428 12.85 -9.01 -10.80
CA TYR A 428 13.09 -10.06 -9.82
C TYR A 428 13.97 -11.17 -10.41
N PRO A 429 15.04 -11.57 -9.72
CA PRO A 429 15.87 -12.69 -10.15
C PRO A 429 15.13 -14.03 -10.05
N VAL A 430 14.14 -14.12 -9.16
CA VAL A 430 13.22 -15.24 -8.96
C VAL A 430 11.85 -14.64 -8.68
N PHE A 431 10.78 -15.23 -9.23
CA PHE A 431 9.43 -14.75 -8.99
C PHE A 431 9.13 -14.72 -7.49
N PRO A 432 8.65 -13.60 -6.91
CA PRO A 432 8.32 -13.53 -5.50
C PRO A 432 7.24 -14.53 -5.10
N ARG A 433 7.30 -15.03 -3.86
CA ARG A 433 6.21 -15.83 -3.28
C ARG A 433 4.92 -15.02 -3.27
N VAL A 434 3.76 -15.67 -3.19
CA VAL A 434 2.48 -14.97 -3.01
C VAL A 434 1.90 -15.37 -1.66
N LEU A 435 1.75 -14.38 -0.78
CA LEU A 435 1.30 -14.55 0.60
C LEU A 435 -0.01 -13.80 0.82
N PHE A 436 -1.02 -14.49 1.34
CA PHE A 436 -2.28 -13.89 1.76
C PHE A 436 -2.32 -13.76 3.28
N VAL A 437 -2.54 -12.55 3.77
CA VAL A 437 -2.68 -12.24 5.19
C VAL A 437 -4.14 -11.85 5.46
N LEU A 438 -4.87 -12.71 6.17
CA LEU A 438 -6.30 -12.57 6.38
C LEU A 438 -6.59 -12.01 7.78
N THR A 439 -7.55 -11.10 7.94
CA THR A 439 -7.89 -10.46 9.23
C THR A 439 -9.31 -9.90 9.22
N GLY A 440 -9.81 -9.48 10.38
CA GLY A 440 -11.03 -8.68 10.48
C GLY A 440 -12.34 -9.47 10.45
N ALA A 441 -12.28 -10.79 10.66
CA ALA A 441 -13.44 -11.66 10.80
C ALA A 441 -13.24 -12.75 11.85
N SER A 442 -14.29 -13.53 12.13
CA SER A 442 -14.19 -14.71 12.98
C SER A 442 -13.25 -15.75 12.37
N ARG A 443 -12.60 -16.53 13.24
CA ARG A 443 -11.65 -17.57 12.82
C ARG A 443 -12.23 -18.52 11.78
N ALA A 444 -13.43 -19.05 12.01
CA ALA A 444 -14.12 -19.90 11.05
C ALA A 444 -14.26 -19.25 9.66
N ARG A 445 -14.60 -17.95 9.58
CA ARG A 445 -14.70 -17.25 8.29
C ARG A 445 -13.33 -17.12 7.61
N LEU A 446 -12.27 -16.86 8.37
CA LEU A 446 -10.92 -16.79 7.81
C LEU A 446 -10.44 -18.15 7.31
N ASP A 447 -10.69 -19.22 8.06
CA ASP A 447 -10.37 -20.59 7.63
C ASP A 447 -11.13 -20.99 6.36
N HIS A 448 -12.41 -20.59 6.23
CA HIS A 448 -13.18 -20.79 5.00
C HIS A 448 -12.52 -20.09 3.80
N ARG A 449 -12.02 -18.87 3.99
CA ARG A 449 -11.32 -18.14 2.93
C ARG A 449 -10.00 -18.80 2.52
N ILE A 450 -9.26 -19.39 3.46
CA ILE A 450 -8.07 -20.20 3.14
C ILE A 450 -8.47 -21.39 2.26
N ARG A 451 -9.58 -22.08 2.60
CA ARG A 451 -10.11 -23.20 1.80
C ARG A 451 -10.57 -22.75 0.41
N ASP A 452 -11.19 -21.59 0.29
CA ASP A 452 -11.58 -21.01 -1.01
C ASP A 452 -10.36 -20.72 -1.89
N LEU A 453 -9.28 -20.19 -1.30
CA LEU A 453 -8.00 -19.98 -2.00
C LEU A 453 -7.36 -21.30 -2.43
N GLN A 454 -7.36 -22.33 -1.58
CA GLN A 454 -6.89 -23.67 -1.92
C GLN A 454 -7.71 -24.29 -3.05
N ALA A 455 -9.03 -24.14 -3.02
CA ALA A 455 -9.91 -24.62 -4.08
C ALA A 455 -9.59 -23.94 -5.43
N MET A 456 -9.35 -22.62 -5.44
CA MET A 456 -8.91 -21.90 -6.64
C MET A 456 -7.57 -22.45 -7.18
N VAL A 457 -6.60 -22.70 -6.30
CA VAL A 457 -5.30 -23.31 -6.69
C VAL A 457 -5.50 -24.70 -7.30
N ALA A 458 -6.38 -25.52 -6.73
CA ALA A 458 -6.63 -26.88 -7.20
C ALA A 458 -7.42 -26.93 -8.52
N GLN A 459 -8.37 -26.01 -8.72
CA GLN A 459 -9.36 -26.11 -9.81
C GLN A 459 -9.02 -25.23 -11.02
N HIS A 460 -8.30 -24.11 -10.85
CA HIS A 460 -8.02 -23.20 -11.95
C HIS A 460 -6.67 -23.52 -12.64
N PRO A 461 -6.64 -23.91 -13.92
CA PRO A 461 -5.43 -24.41 -14.58
C PRO A 461 -4.22 -23.44 -14.54
N LEU A 462 -4.44 -22.14 -14.77
CA LEU A 462 -3.35 -21.15 -14.70
C LEU A 462 -2.76 -21.03 -13.29
N VAL A 463 -3.60 -21.11 -12.27
CA VAL A 463 -3.18 -20.98 -10.87
C VAL A 463 -2.49 -22.26 -10.42
N ALA A 464 -3.00 -23.44 -10.80
CA ALA A 464 -2.33 -24.71 -10.58
C ALA A 464 -0.94 -24.76 -11.25
N ALA A 465 -0.80 -24.20 -12.45
CA ALA A 465 0.50 -24.07 -13.12
C ALA A 465 1.45 -23.13 -12.37
N LEU A 466 0.97 -21.97 -11.92
CA LEU A 466 1.75 -21.06 -11.07
C LEU A 466 2.22 -21.77 -9.78
N ALA A 467 1.33 -22.50 -9.11
CA ALA A 467 1.60 -23.11 -7.81
C ALA A 467 2.66 -24.23 -7.84
N ARG A 468 2.93 -24.81 -9.01
CA ARG A 468 4.03 -25.76 -9.19
C ARG A 468 5.41 -25.10 -9.09
N GLU A 469 5.50 -23.84 -9.51
CA GLU A 469 6.76 -23.09 -9.61
C GLU A 469 6.92 -22.06 -8.49
N VAL A 470 5.81 -21.51 -8.01
CA VAL A 470 5.77 -20.39 -7.05
C VAL A 470 5.08 -20.84 -5.78
N ARG A 471 5.69 -20.48 -4.64
CA ARG A 471 5.13 -20.78 -3.32
C ARG A 471 3.99 -19.84 -3.00
N LEU A 472 2.86 -20.44 -2.64
CA LEU A 472 1.61 -19.76 -2.33
C LEU A 472 1.15 -20.18 -0.92
N ALA A 473 0.85 -19.23 -0.05
CA ALA A 473 0.37 -19.52 1.30
C ALA A 473 -0.59 -18.45 1.82
N ALA A 474 -1.41 -18.83 2.80
CA ALA A 474 -2.24 -17.92 3.56
C ALA A 474 -2.03 -18.10 5.06
N ALA A 475 -2.19 -17.01 5.80
CA ALA A 475 -2.14 -17.00 7.26
C ALA A 475 -3.11 -15.95 7.82
N VAL A 476 -3.56 -16.15 9.06
CA VAL A 476 -4.35 -15.16 9.80
C VAL A 476 -3.40 -14.16 10.44
N LEU A 477 -3.66 -12.86 10.33
CA LEU A 477 -2.77 -11.82 10.85
C LEU A 477 -2.58 -11.94 12.36
N GLU A 478 -3.68 -12.15 13.08
CA GLU A 478 -3.70 -12.34 14.53
C GLU A 478 -2.88 -13.56 14.94
N ASP A 479 -2.82 -14.59 14.09
CA ASP A 479 -1.93 -15.73 14.30
C ASP A 479 -0.48 -15.28 14.13
N ILE A 480 -0.10 -14.63 13.02
CA ILE A 480 1.28 -14.19 12.79
C ILE A 480 1.78 -13.29 13.95
N GLU A 481 0.90 -12.48 14.54
CA GLU A 481 1.23 -11.59 15.65
C GLU A 481 1.42 -12.29 16.99
N ASN A 482 0.65 -13.33 17.26
CA ASN A 482 0.60 -14.00 18.56
C ASN A 482 1.46 -15.27 18.64
N HIS A 483 1.89 -15.82 17.51
CA HIS A 483 2.61 -17.10 17.51
C HIS A 483 4.06 -16.99 17.97
N ASP A 484 4.46 -18.02 18.72
CA ASP A 484 5.85 -18.32 19.07
C ASP A 484 6.64 -18.73 17.81
N PRO A 485 7.95 -18.45 17.71
CA PRO A 485 8.88 -18.94 16.67
C PRO A 485 8.65 -20.35 16.14
N ALA A 486 8.26 -21.26 17.01
CA ALA A 486 8.11 -22.67 16.70
C ALA A 486 6.77 -22.98 16.02
N THR A 487 5.77 -22.09 16.07
CA THR A 487 4.45 -22.36 15.52
C THR A 487 4.32 -21.78 14.12
N PRO A 488 4.14 -22.60 13.09
CA PRO A 488 4.02 -22.13 11.71
C PRO A 488 2.59 -21.68 11.38
N PRO A 489 2.30 -20.37 11.22
CA PRO A 489 0.92 -19.93 10.96
C PRO A 489 0.52 -20.01 9.47
N TRP A 490 1.44 -20.41 8.58
CA TRP A 490 1.21 -20.36 7.14
C TRP A 490 0.72 -21.68 6.59
N VAL A 491 -0.51 -21.66 6.07
CA VAL A 491 -1.13 -22.78 5.38
C VAL A 491 -0.78 -22.70 3.90
N PRO A 492 -0.05 -23.69 3.34
CA PRO A 492 0.21 -23.74 1.90
C PRO A 492 -1.09 -23.84 1.10
N LEU A 493 -1.20 -23.05 0.03
CA LEU A 493 -2.40 -23.09 -0.82
C LEU A 493 -2.45 -24.31 -1.75
N THR A 494 -1.34 -25.04 -1.88
CA THR A 494 -1.27 -26.35 -2.55
C THR A 494 -1.70 -27.52 -1.66
N GLY A 495 -2.09 -27.25 -0.41
CA GLY A 495 -2.33 -28.28 0.61
C GLY A 495 -1.07 -28.71 1.36
N GLY A 496 -1.26 -29.53 2.40
CA GLY A 496 -0.21 -30.02 3.30
C GLY A 496 -0.13 -29.26 4.62
N GLU A 497 0.86 -29.64 5.44
CA GLU A 497 1.00 -29.11 6.80
C GLU A 497 1.39 -27.62 6.83
N PRO A 498 0.89 -26.86 7.82
CA PRO A 498 1.35 -25.50 8.09
C PRO A 498 2.87 -25.43 8.28
N ARG A 499 3.51 -24.40 7.75
CA ARG A 499 4.96 -24.18 7.88
C ARG A 499 5.33 -22.72 8.07
N THR A 500 6.59 -22.43 8.35
CA THR A 500 7.06 -21.03 8.39
C THR A 500 7.03 -20.48 6.97
N TRP A 501 6.82 -19.19 6.79
CA TRP A 501 6.81 -18.63 5.43
C TRP A 501 8.20 -18.68 4.75
N THR A 502 9.28 -18.77 5.54
CA THR A 502 10.65 -18.92 5.05
C THR A 502 10.95 -20.32 4.52
N ASP A 503 10.17 -21.32 4.96
CA ASP A 503 10.32 -22.73 4.58
C ASP A 503 9.23 -23.20 3.59
N LEU A 504 8.43 -22.26 3.09
CA LEU A 504 7.54 -22.47 1.94
C LEU A 504 8.34 -22.82 0.69
#